data_AF-A0A7K4CUL2-F1
#
_entry.id   AF-A0A7K4CUL2-F1
#
_cell.length_a   1.000
_cell.length_b   1.000
_cell.length_c   1.000
_cell.angle_alpha   90.00
_cell.angle_beta   90.00
_cell.angle_gamma   90.00
#
_symmetry.space_group_name_H-M   'P 1'
#
loop_
_entity.id
_entity.type
_entity.pdbx_description
1 polymer ?
#
loop_
_entity_poly.entity_id
_entity_poly.type
_entity_poly.pdbx_seq_one_letter_code
_entity_poly.pdbx_strand_id
1 'polypeptide(L)'
;VERYKETISKDPRVRDLFAGAREKTWPGQKSSHVTALIPRGPIKTPFANRLLVLGDAAGLAHPFYYEGVWQGRASAKHAVETVVGLRDGGKPPTAENLSVYKTLLGRNIVNKFNRSGRKNSWLFWEATADEAPWSYFIEALTKSKEFRALIVRCFEIDYAETKEDIDFKAGEMIFQAIPTLKKILYAPLFLRAGSIK
;
A
#
# COMPACT_ATOMS: atom_id res chain seq x y z
N VAL A 1 16.31 -15.95 1.54
CA VAL A 1 15.76 -17.23 2.02
C VAL A 1 16.24 -17.54 3.43
N GLU A 2 17.55 -17.56 3.68
CA GLU A 2 18.12 -17.80 5.02
C GLU A 2 17.53 -16.91 6.13
N ARG A 3 17.45 -15.60 5.91
CA ARG A 3 16.84 -14.68 6.90
C ARG A 3 15.36 -14.97 7.19
N TYR A 4 14.61 -15.46 6.21
CA TYR A 4 13.20 -15.85 6.41
C TYR A 4 13.11 -17.13 7.25
N LYS A 5 13.93 -18.13 6.94
CA LYS A 5 14.02 -19.38 7.72
C LYS A 5 14.44 -19.10 9.16
N GLU A 6 15.43 -18.22 9.33
CA GLU A 6 15.88 -17.73 10.63
C GLU A 6 14.74 -17.03 11.40
N THR A 7 14.00 -16.11 10.78
CA THR A 7 12.86 -15.43 11.42
C THR A 7 11.78 -16.40 11.86
N ILE A 8 11.37 -17.35 10.99
CA ILE A 8 10.35 -18.35 11.34
C ILE A 8 10.81 -19.22 12.51
N SER A 9 12.08 -19.60 12.53
CA SER A 9 12.62 -20.49 13.57
C SER A 9 12.72 -19.84 14.96
N LYS A 10 12.77 -18.50 15.02
CA LYS A 10 12.97 -17.73 16.26
C LYS A 10 11.71 -17.52 17.08
N ASP A 11 10.54 -17.36 16.45
CA ASP A 11 9.27 -17.20 17.18
C ASP A 11 8.56 -18.56 17.28
N PRO A 12 8.39 -19.14 18.48
CA PRO A 12 7.70 -20.42 18.66
C PRO A 12 6.32 -20.47 18.02
N ARG A 13 5.56 -19.37 18.06
CA ARG A 13 4.20 -19.32 17.50
C ARG A 13 4.23 -19.48 15.98
N VAL A 14 5.19 -18.84 15.32
CA VAL A 14 5.36 -18.94 13.87
C VAL A 14 5.93 -20.30 13.51
N ARG A 15 6.96 -20.77 14.22
CA ARG A 15 7.56 -22.10 14.02
C ARG A 15 6.51 -23.20 14.10
N ASP A 16 5.65 -23.15 15.11
CA ASP A 16 4.65 -24.19 15.36
C ASP A 16 3.54 -24.20 14.29
N LEU A 17 3.23 -23.04 13.66
CA LEU A 17 2.34 -23.00 12.47
C LEU A 17 2.89 -23.78 11.27
N PHE A 18 4.22 -23.93 11.18
CA PHE A 18 4.88 -24.68 10.12
C PHE A 18 5.30 -26.10 10.55
N ALA A 19 4.88 -26.57 11.73
CA ALA A 19 5.18 -27.91 12.20
C ALA A 19 4.65 -28.98 11.23
N GLY A 20 5.55 -29.79 10.67
CA GLY A 20 5.19 -30.82 9.68
C GLY A 20 4.91 -30.29 8.26
N ALA A 21 5.02 -28.98 8.02
CA ALA A 21 4.95 -28.42 6.68
C ALA A 21 6.12 -28.93 5.82
N ARG A 22 5.83 -29.18 4.54
CA ARG A 22 6.85 -29.59 3.56
C ARG A 22 6.97 -28.52 2.50
N GLU A 23 8.20 -28.25 2.09
CA GLU A 23 8.44 -27.38 0.94
C GLU A 23 7.78 -27.98 -0.31
N LYS A 24 7.05 -27.16 -1.06
CA LYS A 24 6.38 -27.56 -2.31
C LYS A 24 6.86 -26.68 -3.46
N THR A 25 7.36 -27.32 -4.51
CA THR A 25 7.67 -26.66 -5.78
C THR A 25 6.49 -26.86 -6.73
N TRP A 26 5.93 -25.77 -7.24
CA TRP A 26 4.83 -25.85 -8.20
C TRP A 26 5.35 -26.06 -9.64
N PRO A 27 4.54 -26.64 -10.54
CA PRO A 27 4.92 -26.77 -11.95
C PRO A 27 5.37 -25.42 -12.54
N GLY A 28 6.54 -25.41 -13.19
CA GLY A 28 7.14 -24.21 -13.78
C GLY A 28 8.01 -23.38 -12.82
N GLN A 29 8.10 -23.73 -11.53
CA GLN A 29 9.02 -23.08 -10.60
C GLN A 29 10.36 -23.82 -10.52
N LYS A 30 11.45 -23.04 -10.47
CA LYS A 30 12.81 -23.58 -10.24
C LYS A 30 13.03 -24.01 -8.79
N SER A 31 12.29 -23.44 -7.84
CA SER A 31 12.39 -23.79 -6.42
C SER A 31 11.09 -23.48 -5.67
N SER A 32 10.92 -24.10 -4.51
CA SER A 32 9.86 -23.83 -3.53
C SER A 32 9.89 -22.39 -2.98
N HIS A 33 11.01 -21.68 -3.14
CA HIS A 33 11.18 -20.31 -2.71
C HIS A 33 11.16 -19.36 -3.91
N VAL A 34 10.28 -18.38 -3.86
CA VAL A 34 10.23 -17.31 -4.87
C VAL A 34 10.57 -16.01 -4.19
N THR A 35 11.62 -15.36 -4.68
CA THR A 35 11.99 -14.01 -4.30
C THR A 35 11.66 -13.07 -5.45
N ALA A 36 10.87 -12.04 -5.17
CA ALA A 36 10.50 -11.02 -6.13
C ALA A 36 10.79 -9.63 -5.58
N LEU A 37 11.01 -8.67 -6.48
CA LEU A 37 11.12 -7.26 -6.14
C LEU A 37 9.73 -6.63 -6.14
N ILE A 38 9.45 -5.80 -5.14
CA ILE A 38 8.26 -4.96 -5.11
C ILE A 38 8.71 -3.52 -5.35
N PRO A 39 8.12 -2.80 -6.33
CA PRO A 39 8.50 -1.41 -6.57
C PRO A 39 8.20 -0.54 -5.34
N ARG A 40 9.06 0.45 -5.09
CA ARG A 40 8.95 1.36 -3.93
C ARG A 40 8.13 2.62 -4.20
N GLY A 41 7.75 2.87 -5.46
CA GLY A 41 6.95 4.03 -5.80
C GLY A 41 6.80 4.22 -7.32
N PRO A 42 5.89 5.09 -7.73
CA PRO A 42 5.54 5.28 -9.12
C PRO A 42 6.65 5.99 -9.91
N ILE A 43 6.78 5.64 -11.20
CA ILE A 43 7.67 6.37 -12.12
C ILE A 43 7.10 7.75 -12.46
N LYS A 44 7.99 8.73 -12.69
CA LYS A 44 7.59 10.13 -12.92
C LYS A 44 6.74 10.31 -14.19
N THR A 45 7.00 9.52 -15.21
CA THR A 45 6.41 9.66 -16.55
C THR A 45 5.99 8.28 -17.07
N PRO A 46 4.76 7.81 -16.77
CA PRO A 46 4.28 6.49 -17.17
C PRO A 46 3.70 6.44 -18.58
N PHE A 47 4.15 7.35 -19.47
CA PHE A 47 3.67 7.47 -20.84
C PHE A 47 4.75 8.04 -21.75
N ALA A 48 4.69 7.73 -23.04
CA ALA A 48 5.45 8.37 -24.11
C ALA A 48 4.66 8.29 -25.42
N ASN A 49 5.22 8.75 -26.55
CA ASN A 49 4.57 8.58 -27.86
C ASN A 49 4.25 7.09 -28.07
N ARG A 50 2.95 6.77 -28.24
CA ARG A 50 2.43 5.41 -28.45
C ARG A 50 2.77 4.40 -27.33
N LEU A 51 3.07 4.87 -26.12
CA LEU A 51 3.46 4.01 -25.00
C LEU A 51 2.73 4.42 -23.71
N LEU A 52 2.18 3.45 -23.01
CA LEU A 52 1.73 3.55 -21.62
C LEU A 52 2.44 2.48 -20.80
N VAL A 53 2.83 2.82 -19.57
CA VAL A 53 3.45 1.89 -18.62
C VAL A 53 2.47 1.65 -17.48
N LEU A 54 2.29 0.39 -17.07
CA LEU A 54 1.23 -0.04 -16.16
C LEU A 54 1.77 -0.91 -15.02
N GLY A 55 0.94 -1.12 -13.98
CA GLY A 55 1.22 -2.03 -12.87
C GLY A 55 2.59 -1.84 -12.22
N ASP A 56 3.26 -2.94 -11.91
CA ASP A 56 4.58 -2.95 -11.27
C ASP A 56 5.65 -2.21 -12.09
N ALA A 57 5.58 -2.27 -13.43
CA ALA A 57 6.51 -1.56 -14.30
C ALA A 57 6.35 -0.03 -14.18
N ALA A 58 5.14 0.45 -13.87
CA ALA A 58 4.89 1.85 -13.56
C ALA A 58 5.16 2.19 -12.08
N GLY A 59 5.60 1.21 -11.29
CA GLY A 59 5.84 1.36 -9.86
C GLY A 59 4.56 1.44 -9.02
N LEU A 60 3.48 0.83 -9.50
CA LEU A 60 2.15 0.89 -8.89
C LEU A 60 1.88 -0.30 -7.97
N ALA A 61 2.80 -0.64 -7.07
CA ALA A 61 2.52 -1.55 -5.97
C ALA A 61 2.95 -0.90 -4.65
N HIS A 62 2.46 -1.43 -3.54
CA HIS A 62 2.91 -0.96 -2.23
C HIS A 62 3.21 -2.14 -1.29
N PRO A 63 4.45 -2.26 -0.79
CA PRO A 63 4.84 -3.42 0.03
C PRO A 63 4.06 -3.51 1.34
N PHE A 64 3.69 -2.37 1.94
CA PHE A 64 2.93 -2.34 3.21
C PHE A 64 1.61 -3.09 3.17
N TYR A 65 0.87 -2.96 2.07
CA TYR A 65 -0.42 -3.61 1.92
C TYR A 65 -0.32 -5.00 1.31
N TYR A 66 0.89 -5.41 0.91
CA TYR A 66 1.08 -6.60 0.06
C TYR A 66 0.16 -6.60 -1.17
N GLU A 67 -0.11 -5.41 -1.71
CA GLU A 67 -1.09 -5.19 -2.78
C GLU A 67 -0.43 -4.52 -3.98
N GLY A 68 -0.66 -5.12 -5.15
CA GLY A 68 -0.21 -4.66 -6.47
C GLY A 68 -1.15 -5.10 -7.59
N VAL A 69 -2.02 -6.09 -7.33
CA VAL A 69 -2.95 -6.64 -8.31
C VAL A 69 -4.07 -5.66 -8.58
N TRP A 70 -4.63 -5.05 -7.53
CA TRP A 70 -5.67 -4.04 -7.67
C TRP A 70 -5.16 -2.84 -8.46
N GLN A 71 -3.98 -2.32 -8.15
CA GLN A 71 -3.38 -1.20 -8.88
C GLN A 71 -3.02 -1.59 -10.32
N GLY A 72 -2.53 -2.81 -10.55
CA GLY A 72 -2.32 -3.35 -11.90
C GLY A 72 -3.60 -3.28 -12.73
N ARG A 73 -4.71 -3.79 -12.20
CA ARG A 73 -6.04 -3.76 -12.84
C ARG A 73 -6.56 -2.34 -13.03
N ALA A 74 -6.47 -1.49 -12.00
CA ALA A 74 -6.92 -0.10 -12.06
C ALA A 74 -6.12 0.70 -13.10
N SER A 75 -4.80 0.52 -13.14
CA SER A 75 -3.93 1.15 -14.12
C SER A 75 -4.23 0.69 -15.55
N ALA A 76 -4.59 -0.58 -15.75
CA ALA A 76 -5.04 -1.11 -17.03
C ALA A 76 -6.37 -0.50 -17.48
N LYS A 77 -7.35 -0.40 -16.57
CA LYS A 77 -8.63 0.29 -16.84
C LYS A 77 -8.39 1.71 -17.33
N HIS A 78 -7.60 2.51 -16.61
CA HIS A 78 -7.31 3.89 -16.98
C HIS A 78 -6.52 4.03 -18.28
N ALA A 79 -5.65 3.07 -18.60
CA ALA A 79 -4.95 3.05 -19.88
C ALA A 79 -5.92 2.82 -21.04
N VAL A 80 -6.85 1.88 -20.89
CA VAL A 80 -7.91 1.62 -21.89
C VAL A 80 -8.82 2.83 -22.06
N GLU A 81 -9.30 3.41 -20.97
CA GLU A 81 -10.13 4.63 -21.00
C GLU A 81 -9.42 5.78 -21.73
N THR A 82 -8.11 5.95 -21.49
CA THR A 82 -7.30 6.95 -22.17
C THR A 82 -7.22 6.67 -23.68
N VAL A 83 -6.86 5.46 -24.08
CA VAL A 83 -6.69 5.11 -25.50
C VAL A 83 -8.01 5.19 -26.26
N VAL A 84 -9.10 4.70 -25.68
CA VAL A 84 -10.45 4.78 -26.26
C VAL A 84 -10.87 6.23 -26.41
N GLY A 85 -10.69 7.06 -25.38
CA GLY A 85 -11.03 8.49 -25.44
C GLY A 85 -10.24 9.25 -26.51
N LEU A 86 -8.96 8.92 -26.72
CA LEU A 86 -8.17 9.50 -27.80
C LEU A 86 -8.67 9.06 -29.18
N ARG A 87 -8.96 7.77 -29.35
CA ARG A 87 -9.50 7.22 -30.60
C ARG A 87 -10.83 7.87 -30.96
N ASP A 88 -11.77 7.91 -30.02
CA ASP A 88 -13.12 8.42 -30.25
C ASP A 88 -13.12 9.94 -30.50
N GLY A 89 -12.14 10.66 -29.93
CA GLY A 89 -11.91 12.08 -30.18
C GLY A 89 -11.03 12.39 -31.40
N GLY A 90 -10.62 11.40 -32.19
CA GLY A 90 -9.76 11.60 -33.36
C GLY A 90 -8.35 12.11 -33.05
N LYS A 91 -7.87 11.91 -31.82
CA LYS A 91 -6.57 12.40 -31.35
C LYS A 91 -5.48 11.35 -31.49
N PRO A 92 -4.28 11.71 -31.99
CA PRO A 92 -3.17 10.75 -32.09
C PRO A 92 -2.61 10.41 -30.69
N PRO A 93 -2.07 9.20 -30.48
CA PRO A 93 -1.44 8.77 -29.23
C PRO A 93 -0.03 9.38 -29.05
N THR A 94 0.04 10.71 -28.98
CA THR A 94 1.25 11.45 -28.62
C THR A 94 1.43 11.49 -27.11
N ALA A 95 2.65 11.75 -26.63
CA ALA A 95 2.93 11.89 -25.20
C ALA A 95 2.04 12.95 -24.54
N GLU A 96 1.79 14.07 -25.21
CA GLU A 96 0.90 15.12 -24.74
C GLU A 96 -0.52 14.60 -24.52
N ASN A 97 -1.10 13.94 -25.52
CA ASN A 97 -2.46 13.38 -25.44
C ASN A 97 -2.56 12.25 -24.40
N LEU A 98 -1.51 11.45 -24.24
CA LEU A 98 -1.46 10.36 -23.25
C LEU A 98 -1.20 10.87 -21.81
N SER A 99 -0.84 12.14 -21.62
CA SER A 99 -0.55 12.70 -20.30
C SER A 99 -1.74 12.65 -19.34
N VAL A 100 -2.98 12.61 -19.87
CA VAL A 100 -4.21 12.42 -19.08
C VAL A 100 -4.18 11.14 -18.25
N TYR A 101 -3.51 10.09 -18.74
CA TYR A 101 -3.32 8.84 -18.02
C TYR A 101 -2.63 9.06 -16.67
N LYS A 102 -1.57 9.88 -16.65
CA LYS A 102 -0.86 10.22 -15.41
C LYS A 102 -1.77 10.94 -14.42
N THR A 103 -2.67 11.80 -14.90
CA THR A 103 -3.66 12.48 -14.05
C THR A 103 -4.62 11.48 -13.41
N LEU A 104 -5.11 10.50 -14.18
CA LEU A 104 -5.97 9.42 -13.69
C LEU A 104 -5.24 8.55 -12.65
N LEU A 105 -4.01 8.13 -12.93
CA LEU A 105 -3.17 7.40 -11.96
C LEU A 105 -2.94 8.22 -10.68
N GLY A 106 -2.64 9.51 -10.82
CA GLY A 106 -2.46 10.45 -9.73
C GLY A 106 -3.65 10.47 -8.79
N ARG A 107 -4.83 10.70 -9.36
CA ARG A 107 -6.09 10.83 -8.62
C ARG A 107 -6.53 9.53 -7.93
N ASN A 108 -6.47 8.41 -8.64
CA ASN A 108 -7.13 7.18 -8.20
C ASN A 108 -6.21 6.19 -7.50
N ILE A 109 -4.90 6.24 -7.76
CA ILE A 109 -3.94 5.27 -7.24
C ILE A 109 -2.87 5.96 -6.38
N VAL A 110 -2.15 6.94 -6.94
CA VAL A 110 -0.93 7.46 -6.30
C VAL A 110 -1.23 8.32 -5.08
N ASN A 111 -2.13 9.30 -5.20
CA ASN A 111 -2.41 10.28 -4.14
C ASN A 111 -3.29 9.74 -3.03
N LYS A 112 -3.92 8.58 -3.24
CA LYS A 112 -4.79 7.91 -2.28
C LYS A 112 -4.09 6.66 -1.74
N PHE A 113 -4.12 5.58 -2.51
CA PHE A 113 -3.65 4.26 -2.07
C PHE A 113 -2.15 4.25 -1.77
N ASN A 114 -1.30 4.64 -2.74
CA ASN A 114 0.15 4.57 -2.52
C ASN A 114 0.62 5.59 -1.48
N ARG A 115 -0.03 6.76 -1.38
CA ARG A 115 0.25 7.75 -0.35
C ARG A 115 -0.05 7.21 1.04
N SER A 116 -1.22 6.61 1.25
CA SER A 116 -1.55 5.95 2.51
C SER A 116 -0.55 4.85 2.83
N GLY A 117 -0.16 4.06 1.84
CA GLY A 117 0.84 3.02 1.99
C GLY A 117 2.16 3.58 2.52
N ARG A 118 2.64 4.69 1.94
CA ARG A 118 3.89 5.33 2.37
C ARG A 118 3.81 5.86 3.79
N LYS A 119 2.68 6.47 4.16
CA LYS A 119 2.43 6.96 5.53
C LYS A 119 2.52 5.81 6.53
N ASN A 120 1.85 4.70 6.23
CA ASN A 120 1.78 3.55 7.10
C ASN A 120 3.10 2.77 7.15
N SER A 121 3.77 2.52 6.02
CA SER A 121 5.10 1.89 6.03
C SER A 121 6.09 2.72 6.82
N TRP A 122 6.05 4.04 6.66
CA TRP A 122 6.89 4.92 7.45
C TRP A 122 6.59 4.78 8.94
N LEU A 123 5.33 4.88 9.36
CA LEU A 123 4.96 4.86 10.78
C LEU A 123 5.23 3.49 11.44
N PHE A 124 4.91 2.40 10.76
CA PHE A 124 4.89 1.05 11.34
C PHE A 124 6.15 0.23 11.06
N TRP A 125 6.95 0.58 10.05
CA TRP A 125 8.17 -0.16 9.69
C TRP A 125 9.45 0.67 9.78
N GLU A 126 9.42 1.96 9.42
CA GLU A 126 10.64 2.77 9.32
C GLU A 126 10.90 3.65 10.55
N ALA A 127 9.83 4.19 11.14
CA ALA A 127 9.90 5.16 12.22
C ALA A 127 10.24 4.54 13.57
N THR A 128 9.88 3.26 13.77
CA THR A 128 10.07 2.59 15.06
C THR A 128 10.89 1.31 14.92
N ALA A 129 11.98 1.24 15.68
CA ALA A 129 12.67 -0.02 15.96
C ALA A 129 11.92 -0.86 17.02
N ASP A 130 10.93 -0.27 17.68
CA ASP A 130 10.06 -0.85 18.70
C ASP A 130 8.66 -1.13 18.12
N GLU A 131 8.02 -2.22 18.56
CA GLU A 131 6.66 -2.65 18.18
C GLU A 131 5.56 -1.79 18.81
N ALA A 132 5.90 -0.74 19.56
CA ALA A 132 4.93 0.08 20.28
C ALA A 132 3.78 0.67 19.44
N PRO A 133 3.98 1.25 18.22
CA PRO A 133 2.85 1.69 17.40
C PRO A 133 1.90 0.56 17.02
N TRP A 134 2.42 -0.66 16.79
CA TRP A 134 1.61 -1.85 16.55
C TRP A 134 0.76 -2.20 17.77
N SER A 135 1.36 -2.14 18.96
CA SER A 135 0.63 -2.40 20.21
C SER A 135 -0.51 -1.40 20.42
N TYR A 136 -0.28 -0.11 20.15
CA TYR A 136 -1.33 0.92 20.26
C TYR A 136 -2.41 0.79 19.18
N PHE A 137 -2.04 0.36 17.97
CA PHE A 137 -3.01 0.02 16.94
C PHE A 137 -3.91 -1.14 17.38
N ILE A 138 -3.34 -2.21 17.92
CA ILE A 138 -4.11 -3.34 18.46
C ILE A 138 -4.98 -2.90 19.64
N GLU A 139 -4.45 -2.07 20.54
CA GLU A 139 -5.20 -1.53 21.67
C GLU A 139 -6.41 -0.72 21.20
N ALA A 140 -6.22 0.17 20.22
CA ALA A 140 -7.31 0.93 19.61
C ALA A 140 -8.35 -0.01 18.98
N LEU A 141 -7.91 -1.05 18.25
CA LEU A 141 -8.80 -2.05 17.64
C LEU A 141 -9.61 -2.82 18.68
N THR A 142 -8.99 -3.22 19.79
CA THR A 142 -9.66 -3.99 20.83
C THR A 142 -10.64 -3.13 21.63
N LYS A 143 -10.29 -1.88 21.94
CA LYS A 143 -11.07 -1.03 22.85
C LYS A 143 -12.14 -0.18 22.14
N SER A 144 -11.90 0.27 20.90
CA SER A 144 -12.81 1.18 20.21
C SER A 144 -13.71 0.49 19.18
N LYS A 145 -15.02 0.44 19.46
CA LYS A 145 -16.03 -0.02 18.49
C LYS A 145 -16.05 0.87 17.24
N GLU A 146 -15.86 2.17 17.43
CA GLU A 146 -15.79 3.15 16.34
C GLU A 146 -14.58 2.89 15.45
N PHE A 147 -13.43 2.56 16.02
CA PHE A 147 -12.24 2.26 15.22
C PHE A 147 -12.42 0.98 14.42
N ARG A 148 -13.00 -0.06 15.02
CA ARG A 148 -13.37 -1.27 14.28
C ARG A 148 -14.34 -0.98 13.14
N ALA A 149 -15.37 -0.15 13.39
CA ALA A 149 -16.31 0.26 12.36
C ALA A 149 -15.62 1.06 11.24
N LEU A 150 -14.67 1.93 11.57
CA LEU A 150 -13.87 2.65 10.58
C LEU A 150 -13.06 1.69 9.68
N ILE A 151 -12.40 0.70 10.28
CA ILE A 151 -11.62 -0.30 9.54
C ILE A 151 -12.51 -1.15 8.64
N VAL A 152 -13.65 -1.66 9.15
CA VAL A 152 -14.61 -2.41 8.32
C VAL A 152 -15.10 -1.58 7.16
N ARG A 153 -15.47 -0.31 7.42
CA ARG A 153 -15.93 0.61 6.38
C ARG A 153 -14.90 0.80 5.26
N CYS A 154 -13.59 0.72 5.55
CA CYS A 154 -12.55 0.81 4.52
C CYS A 154 -12.65 -0.29 3.45
N PHE A 155 -13.25 -1.44 3.78
CA PHE A 155 -13.48 -2.54 2.83
C PHE A 155 -14.80 -2.40 2.07
N GLU A 156 -15.73 -1.58 2.55
CA GLU A 156 -17.08 -1.42 1.98
C GLU A 156 -17.19 -0.21 1.06
N ILE A 157 -16.35 0.79 1.26
CA ILE A 157 -16.38 2.04 0.48
C ILE A 157 -15.42 1.99 -0.70
N ASP A 158 -15.76 2.71 -1.76
CA ASP A 158 -14.77 3.09 -2.76
C ASP A 158 -13.84 4.17 -2.18
N TYR A 159 -12.64 3.74 -1.79
CA TYR A 159 -11.60 4.62 -1.26
C TYR A 159 -11.23 5.73 -2.26
N ALA A 160 -11.40 5.49 -3.57
CA ALA A 160 -11.18 6.49 -4.62
C ALA A 160 -12.26 7.58 -4.64
N GLU A 161 -13.44 7.34 -4.06
CA GLU A 161 -14.56 8.30 -4.04
C GLU A 161 -14.76 9.02 -2.70
N THR A 162 -14.17 8.50 -1.61
CA THR A 162 -14.26 9.16 -0.31
C THR A 162 -13.57 10.53 -0.31
N LYS A 163 -14.24 11.52 0.31
CA LYS A 163 -13.72 12.87 0.61
C LYS A 163 -13.12 12.97 2.02
N GLU A 164 -13.39 11.99 2.88
CA GLU A 164 -12.88 11.93 4.25
C GLU A 164 -11.43 11.43 4.25
N ASP A 165 -10.55 12.07 5.03
CA ASP A 165 -9.18 11.57 5.26
C ASP A 165 -9.20 10.47 6.33
N ILE A 166 -9.62 9.29 5.89
CA ILE A 166 -9.80 8.11 6.74
C ILE A 166 -8.47 7.68 7.38
N ASP A 167 -7.36 7.83 6.66
CA ASP A 167 -6.02 7.53 7.19
C ASP A 167 -5.65 8.46 8.35
N PHE A 168 -5.92 9.75 8.22
CA PHE A 168 -5.68 10.71 9.29
C PHE A 168 -6.55 10.38 10.51
N LYS A 169 -7.83 10.11 10.30
CA LYS A 169 -8.76 9.72 11.36
C LYS A 169 -8.32 8.43 12.07
N ALA A 170 -7.90 7.43 11.31
CA ALA A 170 -7.34 6.20 11.86
C ALA A 170 -6.07 6.49 12.68
N GLY A 171 -5.17 7.32 12.16
CA GLY A 171 -3.96 7.77 12.86
C GLY A 171 -4.28 8.50 14.17
N GLU A 172 -5.28 9.37 14.19
CA GLU A 172 -5.76 10.04 15.40
C GLU A 172 -6.29 9.03 16.42
N MET A 173 -7.12 8.07 16.01
CA MET A 173 -7.65 7.05 16.91
C MET A 173 -6.56 6.16 17.52
N ILE A 174 -5.53 5.81 16.74
CA ILE A 174 -4.33 5.12 17.25
C ILE A 174 -3.59 6.02 18.23
N PHE A 175 -3.36 7.29 17.88
CA PHE A 175 -2.67 8.25 18.74
C PHE A 175 -3.40 8.45 20.07
N GLN A 176 -4.74 8.44 20.08
CA GLN A 176 -5.52 8.56 21.30
C GLN A 176 -5.38 7.35 22.23
N ALA A 177 -5.11 6.15 21.70
CA ALA A 177 -4.82 4.96 22.50
C ALA A 177 -3.45 5.02 23.21
N ILE A 178 -2.55 5.92 22.79
CA ILE A 178 -1.24 6.07 23.43
C ILE A 178 -1.40 6.70 24.83
N PRO A 179 -0.76 6.17 25.89
CA PRO A 179 -0.77 6.80 27.21
C PRO A 179 -0.25 8.24 27.17
N THR A 180 -0.88 9.14 27.92
CA THR A 180 -0.65 10.61 27.84
C THR A 180 0.83 11.00 27.90
N LEU A 181 1.61 10.43 28.82
CA LEU A 181 3.04 10.74 28.92
C LEU A 181 3.85 10.26 27.71
N LYS A 182 3.44 9.14 27.10
CA LYS A 182 4.09 8.60 25.90
C LYS A 182 3.69 9.35 24.64
N LYS A 183 2.55 10.07 24.61
CA LYS A 183 2.16 10.90 23.46
C LYS A 183 3.23 11.91 23.08
N ILE A 184 3.96 12.49 24.04
CA ILE A 184 5.05 13.45 23.78
C ILE A 184 6.16 12.78 22.95
N LEU A 185 6.50 11.53 23.26
CA LEU A 185 7.52 10.77 22.55
C LEU A 185 7.09 10.41 21.13
N TYR A 186 5.82 10.02 20.96
CA TYR A 186 5.29 9.53 19.68
C TYR A 186 4.73 10.63 18.77
N ALA A 187 4.37 11.81 19.30
CA ALA A 187 3.79 12.90 18.52
C ALA A 187 4.63 13.32 17.30
N PRO A 188 5.97 13.49 17.40
CA PRO A 188 6.79 13.80 16.23
C PRO A 188 6.67 12.76 15.12
N LEU A 189 6.45 11.49 15.50
CA LEU A 189 6.30 10.43 14.51
C LEU A 189 4.98 10.56 13.76
N PHE A 190 3.87 10.67 14.46
CA PHE A 190 2.56 10.84 13.83
C PHE A 190 2.49 12.12 12.97
N LEU A 191 3.12 13.21 13.42
CA LEU A 191 3.22 14.45 12.64
C LEU A 191 4.02 14.24 11.34
N ARG A 192 5.16 13.54 11.43
CA ARG A 192 5.97 13.23 10.24
C ARG A 192 5.22 12.30 9.29
N ALA A 193 4.52 11.27 9.77
CA ALA A 193 3.65 10.43 8.96
C ALA A 193 2.61 11.26 8.21
N GLY A 194 1.93 12.19 8.90
CA GLY A 194 0.93 13.08 8.32
C GLY A 194 1.47 13.97 7.20
N SER A 195 2.76 14.34 7.25
CA SER A 195 3.42 15.19 6.26
C SER A 195 3.81 14.49 4.95
N ILE A 196 3.76 13.14 4.90
CA ILE A 196 4.17 12.37 3.72
C ILE A 196 3.17 12.61 2.57
N LYS A 197 3.75 12.96 1.41
CA LYS A 197 3.04 13.21 0.15
C LYS A 197 2.98 11.95 -0.71
#